data_AF-A0A7C4JQT9-F1
#
_entry.id   AF-A0A7C4JQT9-F1
#
_cell.length_a   1.000
_cell.length_b   1.000
_cell.length_c   1.000
_cell.angle_alpha   90.00
_cell.angle_beta   90.00
_cell.angle_gamma   90.00
#
_symmetry.space_group_name_H-M   'P 1'
#
loop_
_entity.id
_entity.type
_entity.pdbx_description
1 polymer ?
#
loop_
_entity_poly.entity_id
_entity_poly.type
_entity_poly.pdbx_seq_one_letter_code
_entity_poly.pdbx_strand_id
1 'polypeptide(L)' 'MAKPKFERKKPHLNVGTIGHIDHGKTTLTSAITRVL' A
#
# COMPACT_ATOMS: atom_id res chain seq x y z
N MET A 1 -20.53 17.07 4.90
CA MET A 1 -20.92 15.85 4.16
C MET A 1 -20.01 14.71 4.58
N ALA A 2 -20.56 13.58 5.02
CA ALA A 2 -19.76 12.40 5.38
C ALA A 2 -19.21 11.73 4.13
N LYS A 3 -17.98 11.19 4.20
CA LYS A 3 -17.43 10.37 3.11
C LYS A 3 -18.32 9.13 2.93
N PRO A 4 -18.61 8.72 1.70
CA PRO A 4 -19.38 7.51 1.44
C PRO A 4 -18.67 6.28 2.02
N LYS A 5 -19.45 5.27 2.42
CA LYS A 5 -18.91 3.99 2.90
C LYS A 5 -18.12 3.33 1.77
N PHE A 6 -16.88 2.94 2.05
CA PHE A 6 -16.06 2.23 1.07
C PHE A 6 -16.61 0.80 0.85
N GLU A 7 -16.99 0.49 -0.39
CA GLU A 7 -17.41 -0.85 -0.80
C GLU A 7 -16.21 -1.62 -1.37
N ARG A 8 -15.82 -2.71 -0.71
CA ARG A 8 -14.74 -3.60 -1.16
C ARG A 8 -15.25 -4.53 -2.26
N LYS A 9 -15.27 -4.06 -3.51
CA LYS A 9 -15.65 -4.89 -4.68
C LYS A 9 -14.50 -5.72 -5.24
N LYS A 10 -13.26 -5.30 -5.01
CA LYS A 10 -12.05 -5.99 -5.48
C LYS A 10 -11.54 -6.97 -4.42
N PRO A 11 -10.85 -8.06 -4.83
CA PRO A 11 -10.13 -8.92 -3.90
C PRO A 11 -9.17 -8.12 -3.03
N HIS A 12 -9.15 -8.42 -1.73
CA HIS A 12 -8.26 -7.81 -0.76
C HIS A 12 -7.08 -8.75 -0.49
N LEU A 13 -5.87 -8.19 -0.44
CA LEU A 13 -4.63 -8.92 -0.18
C LEU A 13 -3.92 -8.26 1.00
N ASN A 14 -3.47 -9.09 1.95
CA ASN A 14 -2.62 -8.64 3.07
C ASN A 14 -1.16 -8.78 2.63
N VAL A 15 -0.45 -7.65 2.52
CA VAL A 15 0.95 -7.61 2.06
C VAL A 15 1.78 -6.68 2.94
N GLY A 16 3.10 -6.85 2.92
CA GLY A 16 4.05 -5.99 3.63
C GLY A 16 5.45 -6.08 3.04
N THR A 17 6.24 -5.02 3.25
CA THR A 17 7.62 -4.92 2.77
C THR A 17 8.59 -5.18 3.93
N ILE A 18 9.37 -6.26 3.87
CA ILE A 18 10.28 -6.72 4.94
C ILE A 18 11.76 -6.76 4.47
N GLY A 19 12.72 -6.78 5.41
CA GLY A 19 14.17 -6.85 5.09
C GLY A 19 15.08 -6.01 6.00
N HIS A 20 16.40 -6.06 5.75
CA HIS A 20 17.44 -5.39 6.54
C HIS A 20 17.37 -3.85 6.48
N ILE A 21 17.93 -3.16 7.48
CA ILE A 21 18.01 -1.68 7.51
C ILE A 21 18.69 -1.15 6.23
N ASP A 22 18.29 0.04 5.78
CA ASP A 22 18.80 0.72 4.58
C ASP A 22 18.60 0.04 3.22
N HIS A 23 17.89 -1.09 3.14
CA HIS A 23 17.54 -1.74 1.87
C HIS A 23 16.34 -1.09 1.12
N GLY A 24 15.93 0.13 1.48
CA GLY A 24 14.95 0.89 0.70
C GLY A 24 13.48 0.44 0.80
N LYS A 25 13.07 -0.29 1.85
CA LYS A 25 11.68 -0.75 2.04
C LYS A 25 10.65 0.38 1.99
N THR A 26 10.96 1.52 2.63
CA THR A 26 10.11 2.72 2.61
C THR A 26 10.04 3.33 1.22
N THR A 27 11.19 3.50 0.55
CA THR A 27 11.29 4.03 -0.80
C THR A 27 10.50 3.20 -1.81
N LEU A 28 10.61 1.87 -1.75
CA LEU A 28 9.86 0.96 -2.61
C LEU A 28 8.35 1.10 -2.39
N THR A 29 7.92 1.15 -1.12
CA THR A 29 6.49 1.31 -0.78
C THR A 29 5.94 2.63 -1.33
N SER A 30 6.69 3.73 -1.21
CA SER A 30 6.30 5.02 -1.79
C SER A 30 6.22 4.99 -3.33
N ALA A 31 7.16 4.32 -4.00
CA ALA A 31 7.14 4.19 -5.45
C ALA A 31 5.91 3.41 -5.94
N ILE A 32 5.56 2.30 -5.27
CA ILE A 32 4.35 1.50 -5.60
C ILE A 32 3.09 2.35 -5.55
N THR A 33 2.94 3.21 -4.53
CA THR A 33 1.75 4.08 -4.38
C THR A 33 1.64 5.21 -5.42
N ARG A 34 2.71 5.50 -6.17
CA ARG A 34 2.75 6.61 -7.14
C ARG A 34 2.59 6.15 -8.59
N VAL A 35 2.91 4.89 -8.88
CA VAL A 35 2.91 4.33 -10.24
C VAL A 35 1.59 3.63 -10.58
N LEU A 36 0.84 3.19 -9.57
CA LEU A 36 -0.48 2.55 -9.70
C LEU A 36 -1.62 3.55 -9.46
#